data_AF-E0S5K5-F1
#
_entry.id   AF-E0S5K5-F1
#
_cell.length_a   1.000
_cell.length_b   1.000
_cell.length_c   1.000
_cell.angle_alpha   90.00
_cell.angle_beta   90.00
_cell.angle_gamma   90.00
#
_symmetry.space_group_name_H-M   'P 1'
#
loop_
_entity.id
_entity.type
_entity.pdbx_description
1 polymer ?
#
loop_
_entity_poly.entity_id
_entity_poly.type
_entity_poly.pdbx_seq_one_letter_code
_entity_poly.pdbx_strand_id
1 'polypeptide(L)'
;MSVLKLFLNALVAGISRDEAGRDKRSHDDPGNGQISIPINLNREILYESFISVDSMVFIFEMNQFTEESLEEFIKKTVFTAEELLLENPSVFDKFNNYLEEVDGVEKKLKDALELRNKYFANDRSLIGRNLSAKKYKSLHSRTNGHLPRLYYENKDKEYLQMMKRLISAKYEEDGMYKAINREMAEFYGERTEIPKSFVLDSRVSLSIGGSIFSPGILADLFRRLSVPNVSEMINRTVPRLLAPVEDLVSKIHLKTSTEKRSQVLDFLYSCLERKDSPFKEKIDRAFEERTKILEIYLKGDPKARQKLQILDKLQEDEISKLIFVFRNIEDDDLSLRIDKPVVKTYIDLLENNQKSTKELLYSMFME
;
A
#
# COMPACT_ATOMS: atom_id res chain seq x y z
N MET A 1 23.66 -25.82 18.10
CA MET A 1 22.72 -26.30 17.06
C MET A 1 21.44 -26.79 17.74
N SER A 2 20.28 -26.13 17.61
CA SER A 2 18.92 -26.77 17.65
C SER A 2 17.71 -25.83 17.77
N VAL A 3 17.80 -24.52 18.07
CA VAL A 3 16.57 -23.67 18.20
C VAL A 3 16.25 -22.89 16.92
N LEU A 4 17.28 -22.43 16.19
CA LEU A 4 17.11 -21.69 14.93
C LEU A 4 16.58 -22.55 13.77
N LYS A 5 16.82 -23.87 13.81
CA LYS A 5 16.41 -24.81 12.73
C LYS A 5 14.94 -25.23 12.82
N LEU A 6 14.32 -25.12 14.01
CA LEU A 6 12.90 -25.44 14.22
C LEU A 6 11.98 -24.27 13.82
N PHE A 7 12.43 -23.02 14.00
CA PHE A 7 11.68 -21.84 13.56
C PHE A 7 11.68 -21.64 12.03
N LEU A 8 12.79 -21.95 11.35
CA LEU A 8 12.91 -21.83 9.89
C LEU A 8 12.14 -22.91 9.12
N ASN A 9 12.00 -24.12 9.66
CA ASN A 9 11.24 -25.19 8.99
C ASN A 9 9.72 -25.04 9.16
N ALA A 10 9.24 -24.36 10.20
CA ALA A 10 7.81 -24.07 10.38
C ALA A 10 7.31 -22.94 9.45
N LEU A 11 8.18 -21.99 9.10
CA LEU A 11 7.84 -20.86 8.21
C LEU A 11 7.98 -21.20 6.72
N VAL A 12 8.87 -22.12 6.35
CA VAL A 12 9.07 -22.54 4.95
C VAL A 12 8.12 -23.68 4.53
N ALA A 13 7.61 -24.48 5.47
CA ALA A 13 6.68 -25.57 5.17
C ALA A 13 5.20 -25.14 5.04
N GLY A 14 4.85 -23.90 5.40
CA GLY A 14 3.47 -23.40 5.35
C GLY A 14 3.08 -22.64 4.07
N ILE A 15 4.02 -22.38 3.15
CA ILE A 15 3.79 -21.50 1.98
C ILE A 15 4.11 -22.20 0.64
N SER A 16 4.36 -23.52 0.64
CA SER A 16 4.58 -24.25 -0.61
C SER A 16 3.85 -25.59 -0.62
N ARG A 17 2.54 -25.53 -0.93
CA ARG A 17 1.89 -26.38 -1.92
C ARG A 17 0.44 -25.94 -2.11
N ASP A 18 0.09 -25.77 -3.39
CA ASP A 18 -1.22 -25.44 -3.96
C ASP A 18 -1.66 -23.99 -3.67
N GLU A 19 -1.38 -23.01 -4.54
CA GLU A 19 -2.34 -22.59 -5.58
C GLU A 19 -1.69 -21.85 -6.79
N ALA A 20 -0.42 -22.12 -7.10
CA ALA A 20 0.19 -21.62 -8.34
C ALA A 20 -0.20 -22.52 -9.53
N GLY A 21 -1.46 -22.48 -9.97
CA GLY A 21 -1.85 -23.29 -11.13
C GLY A 21 -3.33 -23.37 -11.43
N ARG A 22 -3.95 -22.23 -11.81
CA ARG A 22 -4.96 -22.06 -12.87
C ARG A 22 -5.87 -20.88 -12.50
N ASP A 23 -5.67 -19.76 -13.18
CA ASP A 23 -6.82 -19.10 -13.77
C ASP A 23 -6.46 -18.59 -15.16
N LYS A 24 -7.13 -19.17 -16.15
CA LYS A 24 -7.14 -18.73 -17.54
C LYS A 24 -8.46 -18.00 -17.75
N ARG A 25 -8.36 -16.81 -18.38
CA ARG A 25 -9.40 -15.89 -18.89
C ARG A 25 -9.73 -14.79 -17.86
N SER A 26 -9.73 -13.51 -18.21
CA SER A 26 -10.14 -12.89 -19.46
C SER A 26 -9.17 -11.83 -19.98
N HIS A 27 -9.10 -11.72 -21.31
CA HIS A 27 -8.56 -10.57 -22.03
C HIS A 27 -9.22 -9.27 -21.54
N ASP A 28 -8.41 -8.24 -21.23
CA ASP A 28 -8.49 -6.91 -21.84
C ASP A 28 -7.22 -6.10 -21.51
N ASP A 29 -6.64 -5.52 -22.58
CA ASP A 29 -5.61 -4.48 -22.69
C ASP A 29 -4.12 -4.74 -22.29
N PRO A 30 -3.16 -4.70 -23.25
CA PRO A 30 -1.73 -4.81 -22.97
C PRO A 30 -1.09 -3.40 -22.89
N GLY A 31 -0.87 -2.86 -21.68
CA GLY A 31 -0.18 -1.56 -21.63
C GLY A 31 -0.16 -0.78 -20.32
N ASN A 32 -0.14 -1.41 -19.15
CA ASN A 32 0.45 -0.79 -17.95
C ASN A 32 0.52 -1.85 -16.85
N GLY A 33 1.64 -1.91 -16.12
CA GLY A 33 1.83 -2.79 -14.98
C GLY A 33 0.97 -2.38 -13.77
N GLN A 34 -0.35 -2.28 -13.95
CA GLN A 34 -1.28 -2.06 -12.87
C GLN A 34 -1.29 -3.29 -11.98
N ILE A 35 -0.89 -3.07 -10.73
CA ILE A 35 -1.15 -3.99 -9.63
C ILE A 35 -2.65 -4.25 -9.64
N SER A 36 -3.05 -5.50 -9.90
CA SER A 36 -4.46 -5.90 -9.80
C SER A 36 -4.91 -5.60 -8.36
N ILE A 37 -5.83 -4.64 -8.20
CA ILE A 37 -6.39 -4.32 -6.89
C ILE A 37 -7.02 -5.61 -6.36
N PRO A 38 -6.62 -6.16 -5.21
CA PRO A 38 -7.38 -7.21 -4.55
C PRO A 38 -8.68 -6.56 -4.08
N ILE A 39 -9.82 -6.99 -4.63
CA ILE A 39 -11.10 -6.33 -4.35
C ILE A 39 -11.91 -7.19 -3.40
N ASN A 40 -12.13 -6.70 -2.18
CA ASN A 40 -13.20 -7.20 -1.33
C ASN A 40 -14.55 -6.89 -2.02
N LEU A 41 -15.15 -7.92 -2.62
CA LEU A 41 -16.41 -7.80 -3.36
C LEU A 41 -17.58 -7.37 -2.46
N ASN A 42 -17.59 -7.76 -1.18
CA ASN A 42 -18.63 -7.34 -0.22
C ASN A 42 -18.61 -5.81 -0.06
N ARG A 43 -17.45 -5.23 0.28
CA ARG A 43 -17.26 -3.77 0.37
C ARG A 43 -17.57 -3.07 -0.95
N GLU A 44 -17.09 -3.60 -2.07
CA GLU A 44 -17.33 -2.99 -3.38
C GLU A 44 -18.83 -2.93 -3.72
N ILE A 45 -19.58 -3.99 -3.43
CA ILE A 45 -21.04 -4.00 -3.60
C ILE A 45 -21.69 -2.98 -2.66
N LEU A 46 -21.34 -2.97 -1.37
CA LEU A 46 -21.95 -2.09 -0.37
C LEU A 46 -21.74 -0.61 -0.70
N TYR A 47 -20.54 -0.21 -1.12
CA TYR A 47 -20.19 1.21 -1.28
C TYR A 47 -20.27 1.73 -2.72
N GLU A 48 -20.17 0.89 -3.76
CA GLU A 48 -20.13 1.37 -5.16
C GLU A 48 -21.32 0.95 -6.03
N SER A 49 -22.20 0.08 -5.55
CA SER A 49 -23.34 -0.37 -6.35
C SER A 49 -24.37 0.73 -6.62
N PHE A 50 -24.53 1.67 -5.68
CA PHE A 50 -25.50 2.76 -5.77
C PHE A 50 -24.98 3.95 -6.58
N ILE A 51 -23.75 4.39 -6.29
CA ILE A 51 -22.99 5.42 -7.02
C ILE A 51 -21.53 4.99 -6.97
N SER A 52 -20.84 4.93 -8.11
CA SER A 52 -19.42 4.56 -8.11
C SER A 52 -18.53 5.67 -7.55
N VAL A 53 -17.34 5.33 -7.06
CA VAL A 53 -16.35 6.33 -6.58
C VAL A 53 -16.01 7.32 -7.70
N ASP A 54 -15.74 6.84 -8.91
CA ASP A 54 -15.48 7.70 -10.08
C ASP A 54 -16.63 8.68 -10.35
N SER A 55 -17.86 8.19 -10.27
CA SER A 55 -19.07 8.98 -10.50
C SER A 55 -19.25 10.02 -9.40
N MET A 56 -19.02 9.66 -8.15
CA MET A 56 -19.07 10.62 -7.05
C MET A 56 -18.06 11.72 -7.29
N VAL A 57 -16.77 11.41 -7.50
CA VAL A 57 -15.73 12.41 -7.75
C VAL A 57 -16.15 13.39 -8.85
N PHE A 58 -16.72 12.86 -9.95
CA PHE A 58 -17.21 13.69 -11.04
C PHE A 58 -18.38 14.60 -10.64
N ILE A 59 -19.40 14.07 -9.95
CA ILE A 59 -20.55 14.85 -9.46
C ILE A 59 -20.09 15.93 -8.48
N PHE A 60 -19.18 15.57 -7.57
CA PHE A 60 -18.60 16.47 -6.57
C PHE A 60 -17.97 17.69 -7.22
N GLU A 61 -17.19 17.46 -8.27
CA GLU A 61 -16.56 18.51 -9.05
C GLU A 61 -17.58 19.42 -9.76
N MET A 62 -18.53 18.81 -10.48
CA MET A 62 -19.51 19.56 -11.27
C MET A 62 -20.47 20.39 -10.43
N ASN A 63 -20.78 19.94 -9.21
CA ASN A 63 -21.74 20.61 -8.33
C ASN A 63 -21.07 21.49 -7.27
N GLN A 64 -19.74 21.59 -7.26
CA GLN A 64 -18.96 22.44 -6.33
C GLN A 64 -19.37 22.24 -4.87
N PHE A 65 -19.48 20.98 -4.46
CA PHE A 65 -19.89 20.66 -3.10
C PHE A 65 -18.87 21.13 -2.06
N THR A 66 -19.39 21.62 -0.94
CA THR A 66 -18.59 21.80 0.28
C THR A 66 -18.34 20.44 0.95
N GLU A 67 -17.37 20.38 1.87
CA GLU A 67 -17.10 19.15 2.63
C GLU A 67 -18.32 18.70 3.45
N GLU A 68 -19.08 19.63 4.02
CA GLU A 68 -20.30 19.33 4.77
C GLU A 68 -21.39 18.78 3.84
N SER A 69 -21.57 19.39 2.66
CA SER A 69 -22.52 18.91 1.65
C SER A 69 -22.16 17.51 1.12
N LEU A 70 -20.86 17.22 0.99
CA LEU A 70 -20.33 15.90 0.65
C LEU A 70 -20.73 14.86 1.68
N GLU A 71 -20.49 15.16 2.95
CA GLU A 71 -20.80 14.23 4.03
C GLU A 71 -22.30 13.97 4.13
N GLU A 72 -23.12 15.01 4.03
CA GLU A 72 -24.57 14.88 4.02
C GLU A 72 -25.07 14.09 2.81
N PHE A 73 -24.50 14.34 1.63
CA PHE A 73 -24.86 13.62 0.41
C PHE A 73 -24.54 12.12 0.54
N ILE A 74 -23.32 11.76 0.97
CA ILE A 74 -22.91 10.37 1.15
C ILE A 74 -23.82 9.67 2.16
N LYS A 75 -24.11 10.31 3.30
CA LYS A 75 -25.00 9.76 4.33
C LYS A 75 -26.39 9.47 3.79
N LYS A 76 -26.97 10.41 3.03
CA LYS A 76 -28.33 10.27 2.49
C LYS A 76 -28.42 9.33 1.28
N THR A 77 -27.29 9.01 0.64
CA THR A 77 -27.25 8.18 -0.57
C THR A 77 -26.55 6.86 -0.33
N VAL A 78 -25.21 6.84 -0.32
CA VAL A 78 -24.40 5.62 -0.23
C VAL A 78 -24.71 4.84 1.05
N PHE A 79 -24.69 5.47 2.22
CA PHE A 79 -24.94 4.76 3.48
C PHE A 79 -26.40 4.30 3.60
N THR A 80 -27.37 5.14 3.20
CA THR A 80 -28.78 4.70 3.10
C THR A 80 -28.94 3.49 2.19
N ALA A 81 -28.28 3.49 1.02
CA ALA A 81 -28.37 2.39 0.06
C ALA A 81 -27.70 1.12 0.60
N GLU A 82 -26.57 1.26 1.29
CA GLU A 82 -25.89 0.16 1.99
C GLU A 82 -26.80 -0.50 3.04
N GLU A 83 -27.39 0.30 3.93
CA GLU A 83 -28.32 -0.19 4.97
C GLU A 83 -29.48 -0.97 4.34
N LEU A 84 -30.11 -0.40 3.32
CA LEU A 84 -31.21 -1.04 2.60
C LEU A 84 -30.77 -2.34 1.90
N LEU A 85 -29.54 -2.38 1.40
CA LEU A 85 -28.99 -3.54 0.70
C LEU A 85 -28.70 -4.70 1.67
N LEU A 86 -28.25 -4.40 2.89
CA LEU A 86 -28.06 -5.36 3.98
C LEU A 86 -29.40 -5.91 4.49
N GLU A 87 -30.42 -5.05 4.61
CA GLU A 87 -31.77 -5.44 5.04
C GLU A 87 -32.49 -6.28 3.97
N ASN A 88 -32.39 -5.87 2.70
CA ASN A 88 -33.05 -6.52 1.59
C ASN A 88 -32.19 -6.47 0.30
N PRO A 89 -31.43 -7.54 -0.01
CA PRO A 89 -30.60 -7.60 -1.22
C PRO A 89 -31.35 -7.37 -2.54
N SER A 90 -32.68 -7.58 -2.58
CA SER A 90 -33.47 -7.38 -3.81
C SER A 90 -33.56 -5.91 -4.23
N VAL A 91 -33.17 -4.96 -3.38
CA VAL A 91 -33.14 -3.54 -3.75
C VAL A 91 -32.05 -3.22 -4.76
N PHE A 92 -31.03 -4.08 -4.88
CA PHE A 92 -29.93 -3.93 -5.83
C PHE A 92 -30.41 -3.70 -7.26
N ASP A 93 -31.41 -4.46 -7.71
CA ASP A 93 -31.95 -4.37 -9.09
C ASP A 93 -32.57 -2.99 -9.40
N LYS A 94 -32.89 -2.23 -8.35
CA LYS A 94 -33.48 -0.89 -8.45
C LYS A 94 -32.43 0.22 -8.49
N PHE A 95 -31.15 -0.07 -8.19
CA PHE A 95 -30.11 0.96 -8.12
C PHE A 95 -29.81 1.59 -9.48
N ASN A 96 -30.03 0.88 -10.58
CA ASN A 96 -29.85 1.42 -11.93
C ASN A 96 -31.04 2.27 -12.44
N ASN A 97 -31.91 2.76 -11.54
CA ASN A 97 -33.03 3.65 -11.88
C ASN A 97 -32.62 5.13 -11.89
N TYR A 98 -32.65 5.76 -13.07
CA TYR A 98 -32.27 7.17 -13.26
C TYR A 98 -33.46 8.10 -13.56
N LEU A 99 -34.67 7.72 -13.16
CA LEU A 99 -35.86 8.58 -13.28
C LEU A 99 -35.82 9.71 -12.24
N GLU A 100 -36.30 10.90 -12.61
CA GLU A 100 -36.37 12.05 -11.70
C GLU A 100 -37.38 11.82 -10.57
N GLU A 101 -38.52 11.19 -10.88
CA GLU A 101 -39.52 10.75 -9.92
C GLU A 101 -39.54 9.22 -9.90
N VAL A 102 -39.39 8.63 -8.70
CA VAL A 102 -39.31 7.17 -8.54
C VAL A 102 -40.55 6.65 -7.83
N ASP A 103 -41.27 5.72 -8.47
CA ASP A 103 -42.44 5.06 -7.89
C ASP A 103 -42.23 3.55 -7.70
N GLY A 104 -43.06 2.94 -6.85
CA GLY A 104 -43.05 1.48 -6.62
C GLY A 104 -41.88 0.98 -5.76
N VAL A 105 -41.22 1.86 -5.01
CA VAL A 105 -40.15 1.53 -4.08
C VAL A 105 -40.41 2.11 -2.69
N GLU A 106 -39.76 1.56 -1.67
CA GLU A 106 -39.85 2.08 -0.30
C GLU A 106 -39.38 3.55 -0.23
N LYS A 107 -39.99 4.35 0.65
CA LYS A 107 -39.70 5.77 0.81
C LYS A 107 -38.20 6.10 0.97
N LYS A 108 -37.47 5.36 1.82
CA LYS A 108 -36.02 5.58 2.00
C LYS A 108 -35.24 5.43 0.69
N LEU A 109 -35.54 4.37 -0.07
CA LEU A 109 -34.91 4.12 -1.36
C LEU A 109 -35.31 5.16 -2.40
N LYS A 110 -36.59 5.57 -2.41
CA LYS A 110 -37.11 6.65 -3.26
C LYS A 110 -36.32 7.94 -3.01
N ASP A 111 -36.26 8.39 -1.76
CA ASP A 111 -35.60 9.63 -1.38
C ASP A 111 -34.09 9.62 -1.76
N ALA A 112 -33.41 8.48 -1.57
CA ALA A 112 -32.00 8.33 -1.97
C ALA A 112 -31.80 8.36 -3.49
N LEU A 113 -32.66 7.67 -4.26
CA LEU A 113 -32.59 7.62 -5.73
C LEU A 113 -32.87 9.01 -6.33
N GLU A 114 -33.91 9.69 -5.88
CA GLU A 114 -34.27 11.02 -6.36
C GLU A 114 -33.17 12.05 -6.04
N LEU A 115 -32.60 12.00 -4.82
CA LEU A 115 -31.48 12.85 -4.45
C LEU A 115 -30.28 12.64 -5.38
N ARG A 116 -29.87 11.38 -5.60
CA ARG A 116 -28.79 11.06 -6.53
C ARG A 116 -29.09 11.54 -7.95
N ASN A 117 -30.28 11.23 -8.46
CA ASN A 117 -30.67 11.52 -9.84
C ASN A 117 -30.76 13.03 -10.08
N LYS A 118 -31.17 13.82 -9.09
CA LYS A 118 -31.10 15.28 -9.12
C LYS A 118 -29.68 15.78 -9.39
N TYR A 119 -28.66 15.22 -8.74
CA TYR A 119 -27.28 15.62 -8.99
C TYR A 119 -26.72 15.13 -10.31
N PHE A 120 -27.21 14.00 -10.83
CA PHE A 120 -26.91 13.60 -12.21
C PHE A 120 -27.56 14.52 -13.25
N ALA A 121 -28.76 15.02 -13.01
CA ALA A 121 -29.45 15.91 -13.94
C ALA A 121 -28.73 17.26 -14.12
N ASN A 122 -27.97 17.70 -13.11
CA ASN A 122 -27.11 18.89 -13.21
C ASN A 122 -25.94 18.70 -14.18
N ASP A 123 -25.55 17.45 -14.48
CA ASP A 123 -24.49 17.11 -15.42
C ASP A 123 -25.05 16.89 -16.85
N ARG A 124 -24.91 17.92 -17.70
CA ARG A 124 -25.29 17.83 -19.12
C ARG A 124 -24.48 16.80 -19.91
N SER A 125 -23.28 16.44 -19.46
CA SER A 125 -22.40 15.49 -20.16
C SER A 125 -22.78 14.03 -19.91
N LEU A 126 -23.60 13.76 -18.89
CA LEU A 126 -23.99 12.42 -18.43
C LEU A 126 -22.83 11.52 -18.01
N ILE A 127 -21.62 12.07 -17.83
CA ILE A 127 -20.41 11.30 -17.52
C ILE A 127 -20.58 10.61 -16.17
N GLY A 128 -20.99 11.34 -15.12
CA GLY A 128 -21.18 10.76 -13.79
C GLY A 128 -22.18 9.59 -13.82
N ARG A 129 -23.33 9.81 -14.46
CA ARG A 129 -24.36 8.77 -14.64
C ARG A 129 -23.81 7.53 -15.36
N ASN A 130 -23.07 7.73 -16.45
CA ASN A 130 -22.50 6.64 -17.24
C ASN A 130 -21.45 5.83 -16.46
N LEU A 131 -20.63 6.51 -15.64
CA LEU A 131 -19.66 5.85 -14.76
C LEU A 131 -20.36 4.96 -13.72
N SER A 132 -21.40 5.47 -13.05
CA SER A 132 -22.21 4.68 -12.11
C SER A 132 -22.89 3.50 -12.80
N ALA A 133 -23.52 3.72 -13.97
CA ALA A 133 -24.19 2.65 -14.71
C ALA A 133 -23.22 1.55 -15.17
N LYS A 134 -22.00 1.93 -15.58
CA LYS A 134 -20.95 0.97 -15.96
C LYS A 134 -20.53 0.13 -14.76
N LYS A 135 -20.33 0.75 -13.59
CA LYS A 135 -19.98 0.03 -12.35
C LYS A 135 -21.09 -0.93 -11.91
N TYR A 136 -22.33 -0.46 -11.90
CA TYR A 136 -23.50 -1.31 -11.62
C TYR A 136 -23.54 -2.54 -12.52
N LYS A 137 -23.41 -2.35 -13.85
CA LYS A 137 -23.40 -3.47 -14.81
C LYS A 137 -22.26 -4.46 -14.56
N SER A 138 -21.08 -3.96 -14.21
CA SER A 138 -19.93 -4.79 -13.86
C SER A 138 -20.21 -5.66 -12.62
N LEU A 139 -20.74 -5.06 -11.55
CA LEU A 139 -21.10 -5.77 -10.32
C LEU A 139 -22.23 -6.77 -10.53
N HIS A 140 -23.28 -6.38 -11.26
CA HIS A 140 -24.39 -7.26 -11.62
C HIS A 140 -23.93 -8.45 -12.46
N SER A 141 -22.98 -8.24 -13.39
CA SER A 141 -22.38 -9.33 -14.18
C SER A 141 -21.56 -10.29 -13.31
N ARG A 142 -20.69 -9.76 -12.43
CA ARG A 142 -19.84 -10.56 -11.52
C ARG A 142 -20.63 -11.38 -10.51
N THR A 143 -21.84 -10.94 -10.19
CA THR A 143 -22.76 -11.64 -9.28
C THR A 143 -23.77 -12.53 -10.01
N ASN A 144 -23.72 -12.60 -11.35
CA ASN A 144 -24.74 -13.30 -12.17
C ASN A 144 -26.18 -12.88 -11.81
N GLY A 145 -26.38 -11.60 -11.46
CA GLY A 145 -27.67 -11.07 -10.99
C GLY A 145 -28.12 -11.59 -9.62
N HIS A 146 -27.29 -12.36 -8.91
CA HIS A 146 -27.60 -12.91 -7.58
C HIS A 146 -26.52 -12.47 -6.61
N LEU A 147 -26.86 -11.50 -5.75
CA LEU A 147 -25.90 -11.00 -4.78
C LEU A 147 -25.42 -12.11 -3.83
N PRO A 148 -24.12 -12.17 -3.52
CA PRO A 148 -23.62 -13.02 -2.45
C PRO A 148 -24.23 -12.59 -1.12
N ARG A 149 -24.09 -13.43 -0.10
CA ARG A 149 -24.47 -13.04 1.27
C ARG A 149 -23.61 -11.86 1.70
N LEU A 150 -24.22 -10.68 1.75
CA LEU A 150 -23.59 -9.47 2.24
C LEU A 150 -23.53 -9.49 3.77
N TYR A 151 -22.51 -8.85 4.31
CA TYR A 151 -22.37 -8.65 5.75
C TYR A 151 -21.82 -7.25 6.01
N TYR A 152 -22.30 -6.64 7.09
CA TYR A 152 -21.87 -5.32 7.47
C TYR A 152 -20.39 -5.32 7.85
N GLU A 153 -19.62 -4.44 7.22
CA GLU A 153 -18.26 -4.10 7.61
C GLU A 153 -18.30 -2.63 8.00
N ASN A 154 -18.09 -2.31 9.29
CA ASN A 154 -18.13 -0.92 9.78
C ASN A 154 -17.01 -0.08 9.15
N LYS A 155 -17.27 0.45 7.95
CA LYS A 155 -16.29 1.13 7.09
C LYS A 155 -16.75 2.52 6.65
N ASP A 156 -17.91 2.98 7.10
CA ASP A 156 -18.49 4.29 6.76
C ASP A 156 -17.53 5.44 7.04
N LYS A 157 -16.87 5.42 8.20
CA LYS A 157 -15.89 6.43 8.59
C LYS A 157 -14.68 6.44 7.64
N GLU A 158 -14.16 5.26 7.31
CA GLU A 158 -13.03 5.12 6.40
C GLU A 158 -13.40 5.56 4.98
N TYR A 159 -14.60 5.20 4.51
CA TYR A 159 -15.14 5.60 3.22
C TYR A 159 -15.30 7.11 3.11
N LEU A 160 -15.86 7.74 4.14
CA LEU A 160 -16.01 9.18 4.18
C LEU A 160 -14.66 9.90 4.13
N GLN A 161 -13.67 9.41 4.90
CA GLN A 161 -12.31 9.94 4.86
C GLN A 161 -11.65 9.77 3.49
N MET A 162 -11.84 8.61 2.85
CA MET A 162 -11.41 8.34 1.48
C MET A 162 -11.97 9.38 0.50
N MET A 163 -13.29 9.62 0.55
CA MET A 163 -13.95 10.60 -0.32
C MET A 163 -13.48 12.04 -0.08
N LYS A 164 -13.27 12.43 1.17
CA LYS A 164 -12.70 13.73 1.53
C LYS A 164 -11.30 13.91 0.93
N ARG A 165 -10.42 12.91 1.08
CA ARG A 165 -9.07 12.93 0.47
C ARG A 165 -9.13 13.04 -1.05
N LEU A 166 -10.00 12.27 -1.70
CA LEU A 166 -10.15 12.31 -3.16
C LEU A 166 -10.53 13.70 -3.68
N ILE A 167 -11.43 14.39 -2.99
CA ILE A 167 -11.86 15.74 -3.40
C ILE A 167 -10.76 16.76 -3.14
N SER A 168 -9.99 16.62 -2.06
CA SER A 168 -8.83 17.47 -1.78
C SER A 168 -7.66 17.23 -2.75
N ALA A 169 -7.49 16.00 -3.25
CA ALA A 169 -6.39 15.59 -4.14
C ALA A 169 -6.43 16.25 -5.53
N LYS A 170 -7.49 16.98 -5.86
CA LYS A 170 -7.67 17.72 -7.11
C LYS A 170 -6.51 18.66 -7.47
N TYR A 171 -5.79 19.15 -6.46
CA TYR A 171 -4.68 20.09 -6.62
C TYR A 171 -3.30 19.42 -6.51
N GLU A 172 -3.23 18.09 -6.38
CA GLU A 172 -1.99 17.35 -6.22
C GLU A 172 -1.34 16.98 -7.56
N GLU A 173 0.00 16.85 -7.57
CA GLU A 173 0.82 16.61 -8.77
C GLU A 173 0.54 15.26 -9.46
N ASP A 174 0.00 14.26 -8.74
CA ASP A 174 -0.14 12.88 -9.23
C ASP A 174 -1.38 12.64 -10.13
N GLY A 175 -2.27 13.63 -10.24
CA GLY A 175 -3.49 13.56 -11.04
C GLY A 175 -4.60 12.67 -10.43
N MET A 176 -5.85 13.03 -10.71
CA MET A 176 -7.03 12.43 -10.06
C MET A 176 -7.15 10.91 -10.24
N TYR A 177 -6.77 10.39 -11.42
CA TYR A 177 -6.83 8.96 -11.71
C TYR A 177 -5.94 8.13 -10.79
N LYS A 178 -4.71 8.59 -10.50
CA LYS A 178 -3.82 7.88 -9.57
C LYS A 178 -4.34 7.95 -8.13
N ALA A 179 -4.89 9.10 -7.73
CA ALA A 179 -5.49 9.27 -6.41
C ALA A 179 -6.66 8.29 -6.21
N ILE A 180 -7.59 8.20 -7.18
CA ILE A 180 -8.71 7.24 -7.14
C ILE A 180 -8.19 5.81 -6.97
N ASN A 181 -7.28 5.36 -7.84
CA ASN A 181 -6.76 3.99 -7.77
C ASN A 181 -6.08 3.69 -6.43
N ARG A 182 -5.29 4.63 -5.91
CA ARG A 182 -4.59 4.51 -4.62
C ARG A 182 -5.57 4.36 -3.47
N GLU A 183 -6.54 5.26 -3.38
CA GLU A 183 -7.54 5.28 -2.31
C GLU A 183 -8.46 4.06 -2.36
N MET A 184 -8.87 3.64 -3.55
CA MET A 184 -9.65 2.42 -3.73
C MET A 184 -8.86 1.16 -3.35
N ALA A 185 -7.59 1.08 -3.73
CA ALA A 185 -6.75 -0.06 -3.36
C ALA A 185 -6.57 -0.20 -1.84
N GLU A 186 -6.49 0.93 -1.13
CA GLU A 186 -6.45 0.96 0.32
C GLU A 186 -7.77 0.51 0.94
N PHE A 187 -8.89 1.08 0.48
CA PHE A 187 -10.20 0.84 1.09
C PHE A 187 -10.73 -0.59 0.84
N TYR A 188 -10.54 -1.10 -0.38
CA TYR A 188 -10.99 -2.45 -0.75
C TYR A 188 -9.96 -3.55 -0.46
N GLY A 189 -8.73 -3.18 -0.08
CA GLY A 189 -7.69 -4.12 0.28
C GLY A 189 -7.97 -4.84 1.60
N GLU A 190 -7.62 -6.11 1.68
CA GLU A 190 -7.60 -6.82 2.96
C GLU A 190 -6.32 -6.51 3.73
N ARG A 191 -6.47 -6.14 5.00
CA ARG A 191 -5.35 -5.95 5.92
C ARG A 191 -5.20 -7.19 6.78
N THR A 192 -4.00 -7.75 6.76
CA THR A 192 -3.59 -8.81 7.69
C THR A 192 -3.08 -8.16 8.97
N GLU A 193 -3.54 -8.62 10.14
CA GLU A 193 -3.01 -8.13 11.40
C GLU A 193 -1.53 -8.51 11.56
N ILE A 194 -0.69 -7.53 11.90
CA ILE A 194 0.75 -7.72 12.05
C ILE A 194 1.17 -7.44 13.49
N PRO A 195 1.96 -8.32 14.13
CA PRO A 195 2.47 -8.06 15.47
C PRO A 195 3.28 -6.75 15.52
N LYS A 196 3.02 -5.92 16.54
CA LYS A 196 3.69 -4.62 16.71
C LYS A 196 5.22 -4.69 16.71
N SER A 197 5.80 -5.78 17.25
CA SER A 197 7.24 -6.00 17.21
C SER A 197 7.77 -6.13 15.77
N PHE A 198 7.00 -6.78 14.89
CA PHE A 198 7.38 -6.97 13.50
C PHE A 198 7.23 -5.68 12.69
N VAL A 199 6.24 -4.85 13.04
CA VAL A 199 6.10 -3.48 12.53
C VAL A 199 7.31 -2.64 12.91
N LEU A 200 7.69 -2.62 14.20
CA LEU A 200 8.87 -1.90 14.68
C LEU A 200 10.16 -2.37 14.00
N ASP A 201 10.39 -3.69 13.92
CA ASP A 201 11.55 -4.27 13.24
C ASP A 201 11.65 -3.77 11.79
N SER A 202 10.52 -3.72 11.09
CA SER A 202 10.44 -3.33 9.68
C SER A 202 10.60 -1.82 9.48
N ARG A 203 10.05 -1.00 10.39
CA ARG A 203 10.28 0.45 10.43
C ARG A 203 11.75 0.78 10.63
N VAL A 204 12.38 0.16 11.63
CA VAL A 204 13.82 0.33 11.89
C VAL A 204 14.61 -0.14 10.69
N SER A 205 14.33 -1.35 10.17
CA SER A 205 15.04 -1.93 9.03
C SER A 205 14.98 -1.01 7.80
N LEU A 206 13.78 -0.58 7.38
CA LEU A 206 13.63 0.34 6.24
C LEU A 206 14.35 1.67 6.49
N SER A 207 14.18 2.25 7.68
CA SER A 207 14.77 3.55 8.03
C SER A 207 16.30 3.56 7.98
N ILE A 208 16.95 2.43 8.25
CA ILE A 208 18.42 2.29 8.19
C ILE A 208 18.91 1.58 6.91
N GLY A 209 18.13 1.64 5.83
CA GLY A 209 18.56 1.19 4.50
C GLY A 209 18.40 -0.30 4.24
N GLY A 210 17.56 -1.00 5.04
CA GLY A 210 17.36 -2.44 4.95
C GLY A 210 16.81 -2.94 3.61
N SER A 211 16.15 -2.07 2.84
CA SER A 211 15.72 -2.35 1.47
C SER A 211 16.88 -2.41 0.45
N ILE A 212 18.00 -1.77 0.75
CA ILE A 212 19.23 -1.84 -0.05
C ILE A 212 20.16 -2.91 0.49
N PHE A 213 20.39 -2.89 1.81
CA PHE A 213 21.28 -3.82 2.49
C PHE A 213 20.70 -4.17 3.86
N SER A 214 20.22 -5.41 4.02
CA SER A 214 19.68 -5.91 5.27
C SER A 214 20.64 -5.60 6.44
N PRO A 215 20.20 -4.87 7.48
CA PRO A 215 21.13 -4.33 8.49
C PRO A 215 21.84 -5.42 9.28
N GLY A 216 21.16 -6.54 9.53
CA GLY A 216 21.74 -7.70 10.20
C GLY A 216 22.85 -8.35 9.37
N ILE A 217 22.68 -8.43 8.06
CA ILE A 217 23.71 -8.95 7.14
C ILE A 217 24.90 -8.00 7.10
N LEU A 218 24.65 -6.69 6.99
CA LEU A 218 25.70 -5.68 6.90
C LEU A 218 26.57 -5.64 8.17
N ALA A 219 25.95 -5.66 9.36
CA ALA A 219 26.66 -5.72 10.63
C ALA A 219 27.56 -6.97 10.74
N ASP A 220 27.03 -8.13 10.33
CA ASP A 220 27.81 -9.37 10.34
C ASP A 220 28.95 -9.38 9.32
N LEU A 221 28.79 -8.70 8.18
CA LEU A 221 29.83 -8.53 7.18
C LEU A 221 30.97 -7.65 7.68
N PHE A 222 30.67 -6.45 8.20
CA PHE A 222 31.72 -5.56 8.73
C PHE A 222 32.50 -6.19 9.88
N ARG A 223 31.84 -6.96 10.73
CA ARG A 223 32.51 -7.74 11.79
C ARG A 223 33.52 -8.76 11.26
N ARG A 224 33.27 -9.34 10.08
CA ARG A 224 34.11 -10.38 9.47
C ARG A 224 35.13 -9.83 8.48
N LEU A 225 34.96 -8.57 8.05
CA LEU A 225 35.84 -7.92 7.11
C LEU A 225 37.21 -7.68 7.74
N SER A 226 38.22 -8.37 7.24
CA SER A 226 39.61 -8.23 7.67
C SER A 226 40.32 -7.16 6.83
N VAL A 227 39.84 -5.91 6.92
CA VAL A 227 40.44 -4.76 6.21
C VAL A 227 40.98 -3.72 7.19
N PRO A 228 42.09 -3.04 6.87
CA PRO A 228 42.49 -1.85 7.61
C PRO A 228 41.38 -0.78 7.53
N ASN A 229 41.20 0.00 8.60
CA ASN A 229 40.27 1.14 8.65
C ASN A 229 38.79 0.82 8.37
N VAL A 230 38.25 -0.26 8.95
CA VAL A 230 36.81 -0.60 8.85
C VAL A 230 35.91 0.59 9.24
N SER A 231 36.26 1.34 10.27
CA SER A 231 35.51 2.53 10.71
C SER A 231 35.43 3.61 9.61
N GLU A 232 36.54 3.92 8.93
CA GLU A 232 36.55 4.89 7.81
C GLU A 232 35.65 4.41 6.66
N MET A 233 35.71 3.12 6.35
CA MET A 233 34.85 2.51 5.33
C MET A 233 33.37 2.58 5.71
N ILE A 234 33.01 2.25 6.97
CA ILE A 234 31.62 2.36 7.46
C ILE A 234 31.13 3.80 7.31
N ASN A 235 31.89 4.77 7.81
CA ASN A 235 31.51 6.19 7.75
C ASN A 235 31.35 6.72 6.32
N ARG A 236 32.14 6.21 5.36
CA ARG A 236 32.00 6.57 3.94
C ARG A 236 30.80 5.91 3.27
N THR A 237 30.53 4.65 3.62
CA THR A 237 29.59 3.80 2.89
C THR A 237 28.15 3.94 3.41
N VAL A 238 27.94 4.09 4.71
CA VAL A 238 26.61 4.22 5.31
C VAL A 238 25.80 5.36 4.67
N PRO A 239 26.32 6.61 4.52
CA PRO A 239 25.55 7.68 3.88
C PRO A 239 25.09 7.35 2.45
N ARG A 240 25.90 6.59 1.69
CA ARG A 240 25.56 6.19 0.31
C ARG A 240 24.46 5.13 0.27
N LEU A 241 24.49 4.18 1.22
CA LEU A 241 23.46 3.16 1.35
C LEU A 241 22.12 3.77 1.83
N LEU A 242 22.19 4.82 2.64
CA LEU A 242 21.02 5.48 3.23
C LEU A 242 20.40 6.57 2.34
N ALA A 243 21.15 7.15 1.42
CA ALA A 243 20.69 8.23 0.54
C ALA A 243 19.34 7.98 -0.16
N PRO A 244 18.98 6.76 -0.62
CA PRO A 244 17.66 6.50 -1.18
C PRO A 244 16.53 6.62 -0.15
N VAL A 245 16.77 6.19 1.09
CA VAL A 245 15.80 6.27 2.19
C VAL A 245 15.65 7.71 2.69
N GLU A 246 16.75 8.47 2.74
CA GLU A 246 16.68 9.91 3.03
C GLU A 246 15.81 10.64 2.00
N ASP A 247 15.94 10.29 0.71
CA ASP A 247 15.10 10.83 -0.35
C ASP A 247 13.63 10.46 -0.16
N LEU A 248 13.35 9.19 0.17
CA LEU A 248 12.01 8.71 0.47
C LEU A 248 11.39 9.51 1.64
N VAL A 249 12.09 9.60 2.77
CA VAL A 249 11.61 10.34 3.95
C VAL A 249 11.32 11.80 3.60
N SER A 250 12.18 12.44 2.79
CA SER A 250 11.98 13.81 2.34
C SER A 250 10.75 13.98 1.43
N LYS A 251 10.37 12.97 0.65
CA LYS A 251 9.21 13.04 -0.25
C LYS A 251 7.89 12.71 0.45
N ILE A 252 7.91 11.89 1.49
CA ILE A 252 6.69 11.43 2.17
C ILE A 252 6.26 12.33 3.34
N HIS A 253 7.13 13.20 3.88
CA HIS A 253 6.87 13.88 5.16
C HIS A 253 5.57 14.71 5.22
N LEU A 254 5.18 15.38 4.13
CA LEU A 254 3.94 16.19 4.05
C LEU A 254 2.75 15.46 3.41
N LYS A 255 2.92 14.19 3.05
CA LYS A 255 1.90 13.43 2.35
C LYS A 255 0.87 12.83 3.31
N THR A 256 -0.33 12.59 2.80
CA THR A 256 -1.38 11.82 3.50
C THR A 256 -0.92 10.39 3.74
N SER A 257 -1.52 9.70 4.71
CA SER A 257 -1.10 8.34 5.06
C SER A 257 -1.15 7.35 3.89
N THR A 258 -2.21 7.41 3.07
CA THR A 258 -2.34 6.58 1.86
C THR A 258 -1.24 6.89 0.84
N GLU A 259 -0.93 8.17 0.62
CA GLU A 259 0.16 8.58 -0.26
C GLU A 259 1.51 8.12 0.25
N LYS A 260 1.78 8.30 1.55
CA LYS A 260 2.99 7.81 2.20
C LYS A 260 3.13 6.31 1.96
N ARG A 261 2.06 5.52 2.16
CA ARG A 261 2.09 4.06 2.00
C ARG A 261 2.38 3.70 0.54
N SER A 262 1.68 4.33 -0.40
CA SER A 262 1.91 4.13 -1.83
C SER A 262 3.37 4.41 -2.21
N GLN A 263 3.93 5.53 -1.76
CA GLN A 263 5.32 5.88 -2.08
C GLN A 263 6.34 4.92 -1.45
N VAL A 264 6.09 4.48 -0.22
CA VAL A 264 6.93 3.46 0.44
C VAL A 264 6.88 2.14 -0.34
N LEU A 265 5.69 1.70 -0.75
CA LEU A 265 5.54 0.47 -1.53
C LEU A 265 6.20 0.60 -2.92
N ASP A 266 5.99 1.71 -3.63
CA ASP A 266 6.63 1.97 -4.93
C ASP A 266 8.15 2.00 -4.82
N PHE A 267 8.68 2.60 -3.76
CA PHE A 267 10.11 2.58 -3.44
C PHE A 267 10.62 1.15 -3.22
N LEU A 268 9.94 0.36 -2.38
CA LEU A 268 10.33 -1.02 -2.10
C LEU A 268 10.25 -1.91 -3.35
N TYR A 269 9.21 -1.73 -4.17
CA TYR A 269 9.11 -2.40 -5.47
C TYR A 269 10.22 -2.00 -6.42
N SER A 270 10.67 -0.74 -6.39
CA SER A 270 11.81 -0.28 -7.18
C SER A 270 13.15 -0.85 -6.68
N CYS A 271 13.25 -1.21 -5.40
CA CYS A 271 14.40 -1.94 -4.87
C CYS A 271 14.40 -3.42 -5.29
N LEU A 272 13.22 -4.04 -5.42
CA LEU A 272 13.08 -5.44 -5.80
C LEU A 272 13.18 -5.66 -7.32
N GLU A 273 12.50 -4.82 -8.08
CA GLU A 273 12.40 -4.89 -9.53
C GLU A 273 12.90 -3.58 -10.12
N ARG A 274 13.70 -3.66 -11.19
CA ARG A 274 14.23 -2.48 -11.88
C ARG A 274 13.09 -1.74 -12.61
N LYS A 275 12.38 -0.90 -11.87
CA LYS A 275 11.28 -0.07 -12.35
C LYS A 275 11.76 1.35 -12.58
N ASP A 276 11.12 2.02 -13.51
CA ASP A 276 11.30 3.46 -13.64
C ASP A 276 10.60 4.15 -12.48
N SER A 277 11.36 4.83 -11.63
CA SER A 277 10.83 5.50 -10.45
C SER A 277 11.65 6.74 -10.11
N PRO A 278 11.06 7.69 -9.35
CA PRO A 278 11.75 8.90 -8.92
C PRO A 278 12.98 8.65 -8.04
N PHE A 279 13.19 7.41 -7.59
CA PHE A 279 14.28 7.00 -6.70
C PHE A 279 15.39 6.23 -7.43
N LYS A 280 15.17 5.87 -8.70
CA LYS A 280 16.00 4.95 -9.47
C LYS A 280 17.49 5.26 -9.40
N GLU A 281 17.87 6.51 -9.65
CA GLU A 281 19.29 6.90 -9.64
C GLU A 281 19.96 6.69 -8.27
N LYS A 282 19.28 7.08 -7.19
CA LYS A 282 19.80 6.88 -5.83
C LYS A 282 19.84 5.39 -5.47
N ILE A 283 18.80 4.64 -5.83
CA ILE A 283 18.72 3.18 -5.64
C ILE A 283 19.88 2.47 -6.36
N ASP A 284 20.08 2.74 -7.65
CA ASP A 284 21.15 2.14 -8.46
C ASP A 284 22.53 2.41 -7.82
N ARG A 285 22.82 3.67 -7.45
CA ARG A 285 24.08 4.03 -6.78
C ARG A 285 24.27 3.32 -5.43
N ALA A 286 23.20 3.12 -4.67
CA ALA A 286 23.25 2.43 -3.39
C ALA A 286 23.50 0.92 -3.56
N PHE A 287 22.90 0.29 -4.59
CA PHE A 287 23.17 -1.10 -4.94
C PHE A 287 24.58 -1.32 -5.53
N GLU A 288 25.11 -0.35 -6.28
CA GLU A 288 26.52 -0.34 -6.67
C GLU A 288 27.44 -0.34 -5.45
N GLU A 289 27.12 0.47 -4.43
CA GLU A 289 27.91 0.52 -3.21
C GLU A 289 27.80 -0.78 -2.40
N ARG A 290 26.60 -1.39 -2.32
CA ARG A 290 26.42 -2.75 -1.78
C ARG A 290 27.32 -3.75 -2.50
N THR A 291 27.36 -3.70 -3.83
CA THR A 291 28.17 -4.61 -4.65
C THR A 291 29.65 -4.49 -4.31
N LYS A 292 30.18 -3.27 -4.15
CA LYS A 292 31.59 -3.04 -3.75
C LYS A 292 31.91 -3.64 -2.38
N ILE A 293 31.00 -3.53 -1.40
CA ILE A 293 31.21 -4.15 -0.07
C ILE A 293 31.29 -5.67 -0.20
N LEU A 294 30.38 -6.27 -0.98
CA LEU A 294 30.33 -7.71 -1.20
C LEU A 294 31.56 -8.23 -1.94
N GLU A 295 32.06 -7.49 -2.94
CA GLU A 295 33.29 -7.83 -3.65
C GLU A 295 34.51 -7.87 -2.71
N ILE A 296 34.61 -6.91 -1.78
CA ILE A 296 35.68 -6.91 -0.77
C ILE A 296 35.54 -8.12 0.14
N TYR A 297 34.33 -8.41 0.62
CA TYR A 297 34.08 -9.53 1.53
C TYR A 297 34.34 -10.90 0.89
N LEU A 298 33.98 -11.08 -0.38
CA LEU A 298 34.08 -12.34 -1.10
C LEU A 298 35.42 -12.53 -1.81
N LYS A 299 36.34 -11.56 -1.70
CA LYS A 299 37.63 -11.59 -2.38
C LYS A 299 38.43 -12.84 -2.00
N GLY A 300 38.75 -13.66 -3.00
CA GLY A 300 39.53 -14.89 -2.81
C GLY A 300 38.75 -16.08 -2.27
N ASP A 301 37.42 -15.97 -2.10
CA ASP A 301 36.58 -17.08 -1.65
C ASP A 301 36.25 -18.04 -2.83
N PRO A 302 36.59 -19.34 -2.75
CA PRO A 302 36.31 -20.29 -3.82
C PRO A 302 34.80 -20.52 -4.06
N LYS A 303 33.95 -20.12 -3.12
CA LYS A 303 32.48 -20.20 -3.19
C LYS A 303 31.83 -18.81 -3.33
N ALA A 304 32.59 -17.78 -3.74
CA ALA A 304 32.11 -16.40 -3.85
C ALA A 304 30.75 -16.29 -4.59
N ARG A 305 30.63 -16.93 -5.76
CA ARG A 305 29.39 -16.90 -6.56
C ARG A 305 28.18 -17.47 -5.83
N GLN A 306 28.35 -18.59 -5.13
CA GLN A 306 27.26 -19.22 -4.37
C GLN A 306 26.84 -18.35 -3.18
N LYS A 307 27.81 -17.77 -2.47
CA LYS A 307 27.53 -16.86 -1.35
C LYS A 307 26.82 -15.59 -1.82
N LEU A 308 27.23 -15.02 -2.95
CA LEU A 308 26.57 -13.84 -3.52
C LEU A 308 25.09 -14.12 -3.81
N GLN A 309 24.78 -15.25 -4.47
CA GLN A 309 23.39 -15.65 -4.74
C GLN A 309 22.55 -15.79 -3.46
N ILE A 310 23.13 -16.35 -2.38
CA ILE A 310 22.45 -16.45 -1.09
C ILE A 310 22.19 -15.06 -0.49
N LEU A 311 23.17 -14.15 -0.56
CA LEU A 311 23.04 -12.79 -0.04
C LEU A 311 22.04 -11.94 -0.82
N ASP A 312 21.96 -12.13 -2.14
CA ASP A 312 20.94 -11.51 -2.98
C ASP A 312 19.55 -12.05 -2.65
N LYS A 313 19.42 -13.37 -2.50
CA LYS A 313 18.14 -13.98 -2.08
C LYS A 313 17.67 -13.49 -0.72
N LEU A 314 18.56 -13.38 0.26
CA LEU A 314 18.24 -12.82 1.57
C LEU A 314 17.83 -11.34 1.49
N GLN A 315 18.40 -10.57 0.57
CA GLN A 315 18.01 -9.18 0.34
C GLN A 315 16.61 -9.09 -0.28
N GLU A 316 16.32 -9.91 -1.29
CA GLU A 316 14.97 -10.01 -1.88
C GLU A 316 13.91 -10.40 -0.85
N ASP A 317 14.24 -11.36 0.03
CA ASP A 317 13.33 -11.82 1.09
C ASP A 317 13.10 -10.72 2.13
N GLU A 318 14.12 -9.93 2.48
CA GLU A 318 13.95 -8.76 3.35
C GLU A 318 13.07 -7.70 2.68
N ILE A 319 13.28 -7.37 1.40
CA ILE A 319 12.43 -6.41 0.69
C ILE A 319 10.98 -6.92 0.61
N SER A 320 10.79 -8.21 0.34
CA SER A 320 9.46 -8.84 0.27
C SER A 320 8.74 -8.79 1.62
N LYS A 321 9.47 -9.03 2.72
CA LYS A 321 8.97 -8.84 4.09
C LYS A 321 8.55 -7.39 4.33
N LEU A 322 9.39 -6.42 3.97
CA LEU A 322 9.06 -5.00 4.14
C LEU A 322 7.79 -4.63 3.36
N ILE A 323 7.68 -5.07 2.10
CA ILE A 323 6.47 -4.86 1.27
C ILE A 323 5.23 -5.43 1.96
N PHE A 324 5.32 -6.66 2.47
CA PHE A 324 4.22 -7.29 3.19
C PHE A 324 3.83 -6.48 4.42
N VAL A 325 4.79 -6.02 5.22
CA VAL A 325 4.49 -5.24 6.42
C VAL A 325 3.87 -3.90 6.05
N PHE A 326 4.54 -3.08 5.24
CA PHE A 326 4.06 -1.72 4.92
C PHE A 326 2.74 -1.69 4.15
N ARG A 327 2.37 -2.78 3.48
CA ARG A 327 1.03 -2.94 2.89
C ARG A 327 -0.08 -3.04 3.92
N ASN A 328 0.21 -3.60 5.10
CA ASN A 328 -0.81 -4.04 6.06
C ASN A 328 -0.82 -3.24 7.37
N ILE A 329 0.20 -2.42 7.65
CA ILE A 329 0.24 -1.61 8.88
C ILE A 329 -0.80 -0.49 8.90
N GLU A 330 -1.16 -0.06 10.10
CA GLU A 330 -1.96 1.14 10.32
C GLU A 330 -1.20 2.41 9.94
N ASP A 331 -1.94 3.48 9.70
CA ASP A 331 -1.39 4.76 9.23
C ASP A 331 -0.42 5.38 10.25
N ASP A 332 -0.75 5.31 11.55
CA ASP A 332 0.08 5.86 12.63
C ASP A 332 1.43 5.13 12.76
N ASP A 333 1.48 3.86 12.33
CA ASP A 333 2.70 3.06 12.31
C ASP A 333 3.60 3.37 11.10
N LEU A 334 3.11 4.13 10.10
CA LEU A 334 3.88 4.51 8.93
C LEU A 334 4.78 5.72 9.20
N SER A 335 5.69 5.57 10.17
CA SER A 335 6.68 6.58 10.53
C SER A 335 8.09 6.07 10.27
N LEU A 336 8.73 6.69 9.27
CA LEU A 336 10.13 6.48 8.90
C LEU A 336 10.97 7.64 9.42
N ARG A 337 12.13 7.33 10.01
CA ARG A 337 12.98 8.32 10.67
C ARG A 337 14.44 8.07 10.34
N ILE A 338 15.09 9.06 9.75
CA ILE A 338 16.52 9.03 9.46
C ILE A 338 17.17 10.38 9.76
N ASP A 339 17.40 10.64 11.05
CA ASP A 339 18.09 11.83 11.51
C ASP A 339 19.54 11.52 11.92
N LYS A 340 20.32 12.58 12.19
CA LYS A 340 21.73 12.44 12.59
C LYS A 340 21.92 11.50 13.79
N PRO A 341 21.11 11.58 14.87
CA PRO A 341 21.16 10.61 15.97
C PRO A 341 20.97 9.15 15.53
N VAL A 342 19.97 8.86 14.68
CA VAL A 342 19.72 7.50 14.17
C VAL A 342 20.92 7.00 13.36
N VAL A 343 21.42 7.81 12.42
CA VAL A 343 22.56 7.45 11.57
C VAL A 343 23.81 7.18 12.40
N LYS A 344 24.09 8.03 13.40
CA LYS A 344 25.23 7.85 14.31
C LYS A 344 25.11 6.54 15.09
N THR A 345 23.96 6.28 15.70
CA THR A 345 23.73 5.05 16.47
C THR A 345 23.82 3.81 15.59
N TYR A 346 23.41 3.90 14.33
CA TYR A 346 23.56 2.82 13.36
C TYR A 346 25.04 2.58 12.99
N ILE A 347 25.82 3.63 12.76
CA ILE A 347 27.27 3.51 12.54
C ILE A 347 27.95 2.86 13.75
N ASP A 348 27.64 3.32 14.96
CA ASP A 348 28.18 2.75 16.22
C ASP A 348 27.83 1.26 16.36
N LEU A 349 26.63 0.85 15.91
CA LEU A 349 26.20 -0.54 15.88
C LEU A 349 27.02 -1.36 14.86
N LEU A 350 27.30 -0.81 13.67
CA LEU A 350 28.11 -1.50 12.66
C LEU A 350 29.58 -1.64 13.09
N GLU A 351 30.11 -0.67 13.84
CA GLU A 351 31.49 -0.70 14.35
C GLU A 351 31.66 -1.70 15.50
N ASN A 352 30.73 -1.71 16.46
CA ASN A 352 30.94 -2.41 17.74
C ASN A 352 30.03 -3.64 17.93
N ASN A 353 28.95 -3.75 17.15
CA ASN A 353 27.93 -4.82 17.18
C ASN A 353 27.43 -5.17 18.60
N GLN A 354 27.32 -4.17 19.47
CA GLN A 354 26.90 -4.35 20.85
C GLN A 354 25.37 -4.39 20.97
N LYS A 355 24.87 -5.27 21.85
CA LYS A 355 23.44 -5.39 22.13
C LYS A 355 22.84 -4.08 22.66
N SER A 356 23.57 -3.36 23.50
CA SER A 356 23.17 -2.05 24.05
C SER A 356 22.95 -1.02 22.95
N THR A 357 23.81 -0.95 21.94
CA THR A 357 23.64 -0.02 20.80
C THR A 357 22.45 -0.39 19.94
N LYS A 358 22.18 -1.69 19.77
CA LYS A 358 20.96 -2.16 19.10
C LYS A 358 19.71 -1.77 19.88
N GLU A 359 19.68 -1.97 21.19
CA GLU A 359 18.55 -1.59 22.05
C GLU A 359 18.33 -0.07 22.03
N LEU A 360 19.40 0.72 22.06
CA LEU A 360 19.34 2.16 21.91
C LEU A 360 18.72 2.56 20.57
N LEU A 361 19.19 2.00 19.45
CA LEU A 361 18.62 2.27 18.13
C LEU A 361 17.12 1.98 18.09
N TYR A 362 16.68 0.86 18.65
CA TYR A 362 15.27 0.48 18.68
C TYR A 362 14.41 1.43 19.53
N SER A 363 14.93 1.87 20.69
CA SER A 363 14.21 2.81 21.55
C SER A 363 13.88 4.14 20.86
N MET A 364 14.69 4.58 19.88
CA MET A 364 14.47 5.81 19.11
C MET A 364 13.28 5.75 18.15
N PHE A 365 12.69 4.57 17.96
CA PHE A 365 11.52 4.32 17.10
C PHE A 365 10.28 3.87 17.89
N MET A 366 10.40 3.72 19.23
CA MET A 366 9.28 3.41 20.12
C MET A 366 8.51 4.66 20.58
N GLU A 367 9.10 5.85 20.39
CA GLU A 367 8.42 7.14 20.44
C GLU A 367 7.60 7.37 19.16
#